data_AF-A0A382K6J3-F1
#
_entry.id   AF-A0A382K6J3-F1
#
_cell.length_a   1.000
_cell.length_b   1.000
_cell.length_c   1.000
_cell.angle_alpha   90.00
_cell.angle_beta   90.00
_cell.angle_gamma   90.00
#
_symmetry.space_group_name_H-M   'P 1'
#
loop_
_entity.id
_entity.type
_entity.pdbx_description
1 polymer ?
#
loop_
_entity_poly.entity_id
_entity_poly.type
_entity_poly.pdbx_seq_one_letter_code
_entity_poly.pdbx_strand_id
1 'polypeptide(L)'
;MNKNLWLLTLSQVFGFTAATITVFLSGIIGSQITSINSLSTLPTALYVVGTAIFTILAARIMSKIGRRLGFIFAALGSSAASLLAAFAISQQNFILFCISCLILGMGAAFNHQYRFAAAESVEKEKAPRAISILMLAGIVAAFLGISSANYTKNLIPDHLYVGSYLLLAVFTFIPAIFLFFYKNNETIKIEFNNKYNGRRLFEIIFQPRFLQAVIAAAFAYAIMSFLMT
;
A
#
# COMPACT_ATOMS: atom_id res chain seq x y z
N MET A 1 -13.75 -17.66 -13.74
CA MET A 1 -12.97 -16.73 -12.90
C MET A 1 -13.86 -15.53 -12.58
N ASN A 2 -14.02 -15.13 -11.32
CA ASN A 2 -14.90 -14.00 -11.00
C ASN A 2 -14.31 -12.70 -11.59
N LYS A 3 -15.11 -11.90 -12.31
CA LYS A 3 -14.68 -10.61 -12.88
C LYS A 3 -14.06 -9.71 -11.80
N ASN A 4 -14.67 -9.67 -10.61
CA ASN A 4 -14.18 -8.90 -9.48
C ASN A 4 -12.77 -9.33 -9.04
N LEU A 5 -12.49 -10.64 -9.00
CA LEU A 5 -11.15 -11.13 -8.64
C LEU A 5 -10.10 -10.67 -9.66
N TRP A 6 -10.43 -10.73 -10.96
CA TRP A 6 -9.50 -10.29 -12.00
C TRP A 6 -9.24 -8.78 -11.92
N LEU A 7 -10.28 -7.96 -11.73
CA LEU A 7 -10.13 -6.52 -11.52
C LEU A 7 -9.25 -6.21 -10.30
N LEU A 8 -9.52 -6.84 -9.15
CA LEU A 8 -8.72 -6.65 -7.93
C LEU A 8 -7.26 -7.08 -8.12
N THR A 9 -7.03 -8.16 -8.86
CA THR A 9 -5.68 -8.64 -9.18
C THR A 9 -4.93 -7.64 -10.05
N LEU A 10 -5.58 -7.11 -11.08
CA LEU A 10 -5.00 -6.09 -11.96
C LEU A 10 -4.70 -4.80 -11.19
N SER A 11 -5.64 -4.35 -10.36
CA SER A 11 -5.46 -3.21 -9.46
C SER A 11 -4.33 -3.42 -8.46
N GLN A 12 -4.15 -4.64 -7.93
CA GLN A 12 -3.03 -4.97 -7.04
C GLN A 12 -1.69 -4.82 -7.76
N VAL A 13 -1.58 -5.25 -9.03
CA VAL A 13 -0.33 -5.11 -9.80
C VAL A 13 0.11 -3.65 -9.81
N PHE A 14 -0.79 -2.72 -10.12
CA PHE A 14 -0.44 -1.29 -10.18
C PHE A 14 -0.42 -0.59 -8.82
N GLY A 15 -1.26 -1.01 -7.87
CA GLY A 15 -1.29 -0.41 -6.54
C GLY A 15 -0.03 -0.75 -5.73
N PHE A 16 0.47 -1.98 -5.87
CA PHE A 16 1.61 -2.44 -5.10
C PHE A 16 2.96 -1.91 -5.61
N THR A 17 3.04 -1.38 -6.83
CA THR A 17 4.27 -0.72 -7.33
C THR A 17 4.67 0.45 -6.45
N ALA A 18 3.72 1.15 -5.82
CA ALA A 18 4.00 2.24 -4.88
C ALA A 18 4.85 1.77 -3.70
N ALA A 19 4.55 0.61 -3.14
CA ALA A 19 5.34 0.04 -2.06
C ALA A 19 6.75 -0.29 -2.53
N THR A 20 6.87 -0.97 -3.67
CA THR A 20 8.19 -1.38 -4.19
C THR A 20 9.07 -0.19 -4.55
N ILE A 21 8.54 0.77 -5.32
CA ILE A 21 9.29 1.96 -5.76
C ILE A 21 9.67 2.82 -4.55
N THR A 22 8.73 3.06 -3.64
CA THR A 22 9.01 3.89 -2.46
C THR A 22 10.05 3.24 -1.58
N VAL A 23 9.92 1.95 -1.22
CA VAL A 23 10.90 1.28 -0.36
C VAL A 23 12.29 1.25 -1.00
N PHE A 24 12.37 1.01 -2.31
CA PHE A 24 13.65 0.94 -3.02
C PHE A 24 14.32 2.31 -3.22
N LEU A 25 13.58 3.30 -3.72
CA LEU A 25 14.15 4.61 -4.07
C LEU A 25 14.25 5.56 -2.89
N SER A 26 13.41 5.43 -1.87
CA SER A 26 13.36 6.42 -0.77
C SER A 26 14.64 6.49 0.04
N GLY A 27 15.37 5.38 0.21
CA GLY A 27 16.70 5.40 0.85
C GLY A 27 17.77 6.07 -0.02
N ILE A 28 17.75 5.79 -1.33
CA ILE A 28 18.70 6.40 -2.29
C ILE A 28 18.48 7.91 -2.36
N ILE A 29 17.23 8.33 -2.61
CA ILE A 29 16.85 9.74 -2.69
C ILE A 29 17.06 10.43 -1.34
N GLY A 30 16.73 9.76 -0.24
CA GLY A 30 16.98 10.24 1.12
C GLY A 30 18.45 10.60 1.33
N SER A 31 19.37 9.72 0.91
CA SER A 31 20.82 9.95 1.00
C SER A 31 21.34 11.06 0.08
N GLN A 32 20.64 11.36 -1.02
CA GLN A 32 21.03 12.40 -1.97
C GLN A 32 20.56 13.79 -1.53
N ILE A 33 19.42 13.87 -0.84
CA ILE A 33 18.81 15.14 -0.42
C ILE A 33 19.27 15.57 0.97
N THR A 34 19.50 14.62 1.90
CA THR A 34 19.94 14.93 3.26
C THR A 34 21.45 15.14 3.34
N SER A 35 21.89 16.12 4.13
CA SER A 35 23.30 16.28 4.51
C SER A 35 23.71 15.36 5.68
N ILE A 36 22.73 14.76 6.37
CA ILE A 36 22.94 13.93 7.55
C ILE A 36 22.63 12.47 7.21
N ASN A 37 23.67 11.65 7.08
CA ASN A 37 23.55 10.24 6.66
C ASN A 37 22.57 9.41 7.52
N SER A 38 22.45 9.69 8.82
CA SER A 38 21.53 8.97 9.71
C SER A 38 20.05 9.18 9.39
N LEU A 39 19.70 10.24 8.65
CA LEU A 39 18.32 10.52 8.24
C LEU A 39 17.96 9.93 6.88
N SER A 40 18.91 9.33 6.15
CA SER A 40 18.68 8.84 4.77
C SER A 40 17.56 7.80 4.68
N THR A 41 17.35 7.01 5.73
CA THR A 41 16.31 5.97 5.80
C THR A 41 15.01 6.44 6.47
N LEU A 42 14.96 7.68 6.96
CA LEU A 42 13.77 8.25 7.58
C LEU A 42 12.54 8.23 6.65
N PRO A 43 12.64 8.53 5.33
CA PRO A 43 11.48 8.46 4.45
C PRO A 43 10.87 7.05 4.37
N THR A 44 11.73 6.02 4.30
CA THR A 44 11.30 4.61 4.31
C THR A 44 10.65 4.24 5.64
N ALA A 45 11.22 4.68 6.76
CA ALA A 45 10.64 4.47 8.08
C ALA A 45 9.26 5.13 8.21
N LEU A 46 9.11 6.36 7.72
CA LEU A 46 7.82 7.09 7.74
C LEU A 46 6.76 6.44 6.85
N TYR A 47 7.16 5.82 5.74
CA TYR A 47 6.25 5.01 4.94
C TYR A 47 5.70 3.81 5.74
N VAL A 48 6.56 3.12 6.50
CA VAL A 48 6.16 1.99 7.38
C VAL A 48 5.30 2.47 8.56
N VAL A 49 5.65 3.60 9.18
CA VAL A 49 4.85 4.21 10.25
C VAL A 49 3.49 4.66 9.73
N GLY A 50 3.45 5.28 8.56
CA GLY A 50 2.22 5.66 7.88
C GLY A 50 1.33 4.45 7.63
N THR A 51 1.86 3.36 7.06
CA THR A 51 1.10 2.12 6.88
C THR A 51 0.53 1.61 8.21
N ALA A 52 1.32 1.58 9.29
CA ALA A 52 0.86 1.10 10.59
C ALA A 52 -0.28 1.94 11.18
N ILE A 53 -0.15 3.26 11.22
CA ILE A 53 -1.15 4.19 11.77
C ILE A 53 -2.45 4.11 10.96
N PHE A 54 -2.33 4.12 9.63
CA PHE A 54 -3.49 4.16 8.75
C PHE A 54 -4.14 2.80 8.51
N THR A 55 -3.54 1.67 8.87
CA THR A 55 -4.15 0.33 8.67
C THR A 55 -5.48 0.18 9.40
N ILE A 56 -5.56 0.59 10.67
CA ILE A 56 -6.81 0.51 11.44
C ILE A 56 -7.84 1.51 10.90
N LEU A 57 -7.39 2.72 10.54
CA LEU A 57 -8.26 3.76 10.00
C LEU A 57 -8.84 3.35 8.64
N ALA A 58 -8.01 2.81 7.76
CA ALA A 58 -8.40 2.31 6.44
C ALA A 58 -9.47 1.22 6.57
N ALA A 59 -9.32 0.29 7.52
CA ALA A 59 -10.30 -0.78 7.74
C ALA A 59 -11.66 -0.21 8.19
N ARG A 60 -11.66 0.78 9.10
CA ARG A 60 -12.89 1.46 9.57
C ARG A 60 -13.53 2.34 8.49
N ILE A 61 -12.74 3.00 7.66
CA ILE A 61 -13.25 3.79 6.54
C ILE A 61 -13.92 2.84 5.54
N MET A 62 -13.22 1.80 5.07
CA MET A 62 -13.78 0.84 4.13
C MET A 62 -15.04 0.13 4.63
N SER A 63 -15.16 -0.11 5.94
CA SER A 63 -16.39 -0.70 6.50
C SER A 63 -17.59 0.25 6.47
N LYS A 64 -17.37 1.57 6.50
CA LYS A 64 -18.42 2.60 6.45
C LYS A 64 -18.78 3.03 5.04
N ILE A 65 -17.79 3.37 4.21
CA ILE A 65 -17.99 3.90 2.85
C ILE A 65 -17.96 2.83 1.75
N GLY A 66 -17.69 1.57 2.13
CA GLY A 66 -17.57 0.46 1.20
C GLY A 66 -16.17 0.30 0.60
N ARG A 67 -15.90 -0.92 0.10
CA ARG A 67 -14.59 -1.31 -0.47
C ARG A 67 -14.22 -0.47 -1.69
N ARG A 68 -15.17 -0.28 -2.61
CA ARG A 68 -14.95 0.43 -3.88
C ARG A 68 -14.45 1.86 -3.66
N LEU A 69 -15.20 2.65 -2.90
CA LEU A 69 -14.85 4.05 -2.63
C LEU A 69 -13.56 4.15 -1.81
N GLY A 70 -13.34 3.24 -0.87
CA GLY A 70 -12.09 3.17 -0.11
C GLY A 70 -10.86 2.96 -1.00
N PHE A 71 -10.91 2.04 -1.96
CA PHE A 71 -9.78 1.82 -2.87
C PHE A 71 -9.57 2.98 -3.85
N ILE A 72 -10.64 3.59 -4.36
CA ILE A 72 -10.52 4.79 -5.23
C ILE A 72 -9.89 5.94 -4.46
N PHE A 73 -10.31 6.19 -3.21
CA PHE A 73 -9.71 7.19 -2.35
C PHE A 73 -8.21 6.94 -2.12
N ALA A 74 -7.82 5.69 -1.88
CA ALA A 74 -6.43 5.31 -1.72
C ALA A 74 -5.60 5.53 -2.98
N ALA A 75 -6.14 5.18 -4.15
CA ALA A 75 -5.49 5.38 -5.44
C ALA A 75 -5.25 6.87 -5.74
N LEU A 76 -6.28 7.70 -5.54
CA LEU A 76 -6.16 9.16 -5.70
C LEU A 76 -5.18 9.76 -4.70
N GLY A 77 -5.27 9.37 -3.42
CA GLY A 77 -4.35 9.84 -2.38
C GLY A 77 -2.90 9.43 -2.64
N SER A 78 -2.68 8.20 -3.13
CA SER A 78 -1.34 7.72 -3.49
C SER A 78 -0.79 8.43 -4.73
N SER A 79 -1.63 8.73 -5.71
CA SER A 79 -1.24 9.48 -6.91
C SER A 79 -0.87 10.92 -6.55
N ALA A 80 -1.69 11.61 -5.74
CA ALA A 80 -1.38 12.94 -5.23
C ALA A 80 -0.08 12.95 -4.40
N ALA A 81 0.12 11.94 -3.54
CA ALA A 81 1.34 11.81 -2.76
C ALA A 81 2.58 11.51 -3.64
N SER A 82 2.42 10.75 -4.72
CA SER A 82 3.50 10.50 -5.69
C SER A 82 3.89 11.77 -6.45
N LEU A 83 2.92 12.61 -6.82
CA LEU A 83 3.18 13.93 -7.40
C LEU A 83 3.87 14.86 -6.40
N LEU A 84 3.42 14.85 -5.14
CA LEU A 84 4.06 15.61 -4.07
C LEU A 84 5.51 15.16 -3.85
N ALA A 85 5.78 13.86 -3.92
CA ALA A 85 7.12 13.30 -3.84
C ALA A 85 7.99 13.76 -5.03
N ALA A 86 7.47 13.71 -6.26
CA ALA A 86 8.16 14.21 -7.44
C ALA A 86 8.54 15.70 -7.30
N PHE A 87 7.60 16.52 -6.81
CA PHE A 87 7.85 17.93 -6.53
C PHE A 87 8.89 18.13 -5.41
N ALA A 88 8.81 17.35 -4.33
CA ALA A 88 9.77 17.41 -3.23
C ALA A 88 11.20 17.07 -3.68
N ILE A 89 11.36 16.07 -4.57
CA ILE A 89 12.65 15.69 -5.14
C ILE A 89 13.19 16.81 -6.04
N SER A 90 12.34 17.41 -6.88
CA SER A 90 12.74 18.53 -7.74
C SER A 90 13.28 19.72 -6.95
N GLN A 91 12.65 20.02 -5.80
CA GLN A 91 13.04 21.12 -4.92
C GLN A 91 14.13 20.73 -3.90
N GLN A 92 14.63 19.48 -3.93
CA GLN A 92 15.51 18.90 -2.92
C GLN A 92 15.03 19.15 -1.47
N ASN A 93 13.72 19.08 -1.24
CA ASN A 93 13.11 19.30 0.07
C ASN A 93 12.87 17.98 0.80
N PHE A 94 13.77 17.65 1.72
CA PHE A 94 13.73 16.42 2.49
C PHE A 94 12.47 16.24 3.34
N ILE A 95 12.00 17.31 3.99
CA ILE A 95 10.82 17.27 4.88
C ILE A 95 9.56 16.97 4.06
N LEU A 96 9.43 17.62 2.91
CA LEU A 96 8.29 17.41 2.04
C LEU A 96 8.29 15.99 1.45
N PHE A 97 9.47 15.46 1.14
CA PHE A 97 9.63 14.07 0.72
C PHE A 97 9.23 13.08 1.82
N CYS A 98 9.61 13.34 3.06
CA CYS A 98 9.19 12.56 4.24
C CYS A 98 7.67 12.54 4.41
N ILE A 99 7.01 13.70 4.28
CA ILE A 99 5.54 13.80 4.35
C ILE A 99 4.89 13.01 3.22
N SER A 100 5.42 13.11 1.99
CA SER A 100 4.91 12.35 0.85
C SER A 100 5.01 10.83 1.07
N CYS A 101 6.12 10.35 1.65
CA CYS A 101 6.31 8.94 1.99
C CYS A 101 5.32 8.47 3.08
N LEU A 102 5.04 9.31 4.08
CA LEU A 102 4.02 9.01 5.09
C LEU A 102 2.62 8.84 4.46
N ILE A 103 2.24 9.74 3.54
CA ILE A 103 0.96 9.66 2.83
C ILE A 103 0.92 8.46 1.88
N LEU A 104 2.03 8.11 1.22
CA LEU A 104 2.13 6.87 0.44
C LEU A 104 1.96 5.62 1.34
N GLY A 105 2.41 5.69 2.59
CA GLY A 105 2.15 4.67 3.60
C GLY A 105 0.66 4.50 3.88
N MET A 106 -0.12 5.59 3.92
CA MET A 106 -1.58 5.50 3.95
C MET A 106 -2.11 4.69 2.76
N GLY A 107 -1.66 4.98 1.54
CA GLY A 107 -2.06 4.24 0.34
C GLY A 107 -1.84 2.73 0.45
N ALA A 108 -0.68 2.33 0.96
CA ALA A 108 -0.37 0.92 1.15
C ALA A 108 -1.21 0.23 2.23
N ALA A 109 -1.64 0.95 3.27
CA ALA A 109 -2.57 0.43 4.26
C ALA A 109 -3.91 0.02 3.63
N PHE A 110 -4.41 0.82 2.67
CA PHE A 110 -5.59 0.45 1.89
C PHE A 110 -5.30 -0.70 0.93
N ASN A 111 -4.12 -0.74 0.28
CA ASN A 111 -3.75 -1.86 -0.59
C ASN A 111 -3.68 -3.20 0.16
N HIS A 112 -3.25 -3.22 1.41
CA HIS A 112 -3.27 -4.45 2.22
C HIS A 112 -4.68 -5.03 2.41
N GLN A 113 -5.74 -4.25 2.17
CA GLN A 113 -7.11 -4.75 2.21
C GLN A 113 -7.58 -5.45 0.93
N TYR A 114 -6.84 -5.39 -0.17
CA TYR A 114 -7.17 -6.16 -1.39
C TYR A 114 -7.28 -7.65 -1.11
N ARG A 115 -6.46 -8.21 -0.21
CA ARG A 115 -6.52 -9.64 0.16
C ARG A 115 -7.86 -10.02 0.80
N PHE A 116 -8.46 -9.11 1.57
CA PHE A 116 -9.76 -9.33 2.19
C PHE A 116 -10.87 -9.17 1.16
N ALA A 117 -10.80 -8.15 0.29
CA ALA A 117 -11.78 -7.96 -0.79
C ALA A 117 -11.77 -9.11 -1.81
N ALA A 118 -10.59 -9.68 -2.10
CA ALA A 118 -10.44 -10.83 -2.97
C ALA A 118 -11.06 -12.10 -2.36
N ALA A 119 -10.85 -12.32 -1.06
CA ALA A 119 -11.45 -13.42 -0.32
C ALA A 119 -12.99 -13.28 -0.23
N GLU A 120 -13.49 -12.07 -0.02
CA GLU A 120 -14.93 -11.74 0.00
C GLU A 120 -15.59 -11.90 -1.38
N SER A 121 -14.82 -11.83 -2.47
CA SER A 121 -15.32 -11.93 -3.84
C SER A 121 -15.46 -13.37 -4.35
N VAL A 122 -15.06 -14.39 -3.59
CA VAL A 122 -15.13 -15.79 -4.03
C VAL A 122 -15.81 -16.66 -2.97
N GLU A 123 -16.24 -17.86 -3.37
CA GLU A 123 -16.72 -18.87 -2.43
C GLU A 123 -15.63 -19.18 -1.39
N LYS A 124 -16.04 -19.51 -0.15
CA LYS A 124 -15.12 -19.73 0.99
C LYS A 124 -14.02 -20.76 0.69
N GLU A 125 -14.35 -21.80 -0.06
CA GLU A 125 -13.41 -22.85 -0.49
C GLU A 125 -12.31 -22.33 -1.43
N LYS A 126 -12.62 -21.30 -2.22
CA LYS A 126 -11.70 -20.68 -3.20
C LYS A 126 -10.97 -19.47 -2.64
N ALA A 127 -11.29 -19.01 -1.42
CA ALA A 127 -10.66 -17.84 -0.80
C ALA A 127 -9.14 -17.97 -0.66
N PRO A 128 -8.56 -19.10 -0.20
CA PRO A 128 -7.10 -19.25 -0.14
C PRO A 128 -6.45 -19.08 -1.51
N ARG A 129 -7.04 -19.70 -2.56
CA ARG A 129 -6.54 -19.61 -3.94
C ARG A 129 -6.62 -18.19 -4.49
N ALA A 130 -7.69 -17.46 -4.19
CA ALA A 130 -7.84 -16.05 -4.59
C ALA A 130 -6.77 -15.16 -3.94
N ILE A 131 -6.48 -15.36 -2.65
CA ILE A 131 -5.41 -14.64 -1.95
C ILE A 131 -4.04 -14.97 -2.56
N SER A 132 -3.75 -16.24 -2.87
CA SER A 132 -2.50 -16.63 -3.52
C SER A 132 -2.30 -15.98 -4.89
N ILE A 133 -3.35 -15.91 -5.72
CA ILE A 133 -3.31 -15.21 -7.01
C ILE A 133 -3.00 -13.73 -6.82
N LEU A 134 -3.63 -13.10 -5.82
CA LEU A 134 -3.39 -11.70 -5.49
C LEU A 134 -1.94 -11.46 -5.02
N MET A 135 -1.39 -12.37 -4.21
CA MET A 135 0.01 -12.28 -3.76
C MET A 135 0.99 -12.47 -4.93
N LEU A 136 0.68 -13.36 -5.88
CA LEU A 136 1.48 -13.54 -7.09
C LEU A 136 1.49 -12.28 -7.96
N ALA A 137 0.37 -11.56 -8.05
CA ALA A 137 0.33 -10.25 -8.69
C ALA A 137 1.24 -9.21 -8.03
N GLY A 138 1.48 -9.31 -6.72
CA GLY A 138 2.47 -8.47 -6.02
C GLY A 138 3.91 -8.71 -6.48
N ILE A 139 4.26 -9.94 -6.88
CA ILE A 139 5.58 -10.24 -7.45
C ILE A 139 5.72 -9.54 -8.81
N VAL A 140 4.70 -9.63 -9.66
CA VAL A 140 4.66 -8.93 -10.96
C VAL A 140 4.78 -7.41 -10.76
N ALA A 141 4.08 -6.87 -9.76
CA ALA A 141 4.18 -5.46 -9.39
C ALA A 141 5.61 -5.04 -9.03
N ALA A 142 6.36 -5.89 -8.34
CA ALA A 142 7.72 -5.57 -7.94
C ALA A 142 8.66 -5.43 -9.15
N PHE A 143 8.60 -6.38 -10.08
CA PHE A 143 9.36 -6.30 -11.33
C PHE A 143 8.93 -5.10 -12.19
N LEU A 144 7.61 -4.90 -12.36
CA LEU A 144 7.06 -3.79 -13.12
C LEU A 144 7.49 -2.44 -12.52
N GLY A 145 7.39 -2.31 -11.19
CA GLY A 145 7.72 -1.10 -10.46
C GLY A 145 9.19 -0.72 -10.61
N ILE A 146 10.11 -1.61 -10.24
CA ILE A 146 11.55 -1.32 -10.27
C ILE A 146 12.06 -1.14 -11.71
N SER A 147 11.64 -2.02 -12.63
CA SER A 147 12.06 -1.91 -14.04
C SER A 147 11.64 -0.58 -14.63
N SER A 148 10.36 -0.22 -14.50
CA SER A 148 9.85 1.04 -15.06
C SER A 148 10.44 2.27 -14.36
N ALA A 149 10.65 2.21 -13.04
CA ALA A 149 11.31 3.27 -12.30
C ALA A 149 12.76 3.50 -12.78
N ASN A 150 13.50 2.42 -13.05
CA ASN A 150 14.87 2.49 -13.58
C ASN A 150 14.93 3.03 -15.00
N TYR A 151 13.98 2.68 -15.88
CA TYR A 151 13.90 3.26 -17.22
C TYR A 151 13.55 4.76 -17.19
N THR A 152 12.71 5.17 -16.24
CA THR A 152 12.17 6.54 -16.15
C THR A 152 13.02 7.45 -15.24
N LYS A 153 14.11 6.95 -14.66
CA LYS A 153 14.93 7.73 -13.71
C LYS A 153 15.62 8.95 -14.34
N ASN A 154 15.92 8.87 -15.64
CA ASN A 154 16.58 9.91 -16.44
C ASN A 154 15.61 10.66 -17.37
N LEU A 155 14.29 10.50 -17.18
CA LEU A 155 13.31 11.06 -18.10
C LEU A 155 13.27 12.60 -18.08
N ILE A 156 13.64 13.19 -16.94
CA ILE A 156 13.79 14.65 -16.77
C ILE A 156 15.29 14.93 -16.64
N PRO A 157 15.89 15.68 -17.57
CA PRO A 157 17.27 16.16 -17.45
C PRO A 157 17.45 16.92 -16.13
N ASP A 158 18.61 16.77 -15.49
CA ASP A 158 19.03 17.45 -14.23
C ASP A 158 18.31 17.03 -12.93
N HIS A 159 17.22 16.25 -12.97
CA HIS A 159 16.54 15.76 -11.77
C HIS A 159 16.33 14.24 -11.76
N LEU A 160 17.33 13.51 -11.26
CA LEU A 160 17.28 12.06 -11.05
C LEU A 160 16.06 11.65 -10.21
N TYR A 161 15.36 10.59 -10.66
CA TYR A 161 14.20 9.97 -10.01
C TYR A 161 12.88 10.75 -9.97
N VAL A 162 12.84 12.02 -10.39
CA VAL A 162 11.57 12.76 -10.54
C VAL A 162 10.67 12.06 -11.56
N GLY A 163 11.23 11.63 -12.69
CA GLY A 163 10.51 10.84 -13.68
C GLY A 163 9.93 9.53 -13.12
N SER A 164 10.67 8.84 -12.25
CA SER A 164 10.23 7.61 -11.60
C SER A 164 8.98 7.83 -10.72
N TYR A 165 8.91 8.95 -9.98
CA TYR A 165 7.75 9.30 -9.15
C TYR A 165 6.57 9.85 -9.96
N LEU A 166 6.81 10.51 -11.10
CA LEU A 166 5.75 10.88 -12.03
C LEU A 166 5.10 9.64 -12.65
N LEU A 167 5.89 8.66 -13.07
CA LEU A 167 5.36 7.38 -13.53
C LEU A 167 4.60 6.67 -12.41
N LEU A 168 5.10 6.72 -11.18
CA LEU A 168 4.40 6.16 -10.03
C LEU A 168 3.03 6.82 -9.81
N ALA A 169 2.90 8.13 -10.04
CA ALA A 169 1.61 8.82 -9.97
C ALA A 169 0.61 8.29 -11.01
N VAL A 170 1.08 7.92 -12.20
CA VAL A 170 0.25 7.28 -13.24
C VAL A 170 -0.13 5.86 -12.81
N PHE A 171 0.83 5.06 -12.36
CA PHE A 171 0.57 3.69 -11.93
C PHE A 171 -0.40 3.62 -10.75
N THR A 172 -0.26 4.51 -9.76
CA THR A 172 -1.18 4.56 -8.61
C THR A 172 -2.56 5.10 -8.97
N PHE A 173 -2.70 5.84 -10.07
CA PHE A 173 -3.99 6.30 -10.58
C PHE A 173 -4.76 5.20 -11.34
N ILE A 174 -4.07 4.33 -12.08
CA ILE A 174 -4.68 3.25 -12.88
C ILE A 174 -5.67 2.37 -12.06
N PRO A 175 -5.36 1.93 -10.83
CA PRO A 175 -6.30 1.22 -9.97
C PRO A 175 -7.63 1.93 -9.78
N ALA A 176 -7.66 3.27 -9.73
CA ALA A 176 -8.91 4.02 -9.60
C ALA A 176 -9.82 3.80 -10.82
N ILE A 177 -9.25 3.71 -12.02
CA ILE A 177 -9.98 3.46 -13.27
C ILE A 177 -10.56 2.04 -13.26
N PHE A 178 -9.73 1.03 -12.95
CA PHE A 178 -10.21 -0.35 -12.91
C PHE A 178 -11.27 -0.55 -11.82
N LEU A 179 -11.07 0.04 -10.64
CA LEU A 179 -12.00 -0.09 -9.52
C LEU A 179 -13.25 0.76 -9.68
N PHE A 180 -13.27 1.68 -10.64
CA PHE A 180 -14.52 2.31 -11.07
C PHE A 180 -15.48 1.26 -11.67
N PHE A 181 -14.97 0.21 -12.33
CA PHE A 181 -15.79 -0.89 -12.84
C PHE A 181 -16.01 -2.01 -11.81
N TYR A 182 -15.41 -1.90 -10.62
CA TYR A 182 -15.62 -2.85 -9.55
C TYR A 182 -17.06 -2.74 -9.05
N LYS A 183 -17.84 -3.78 -9.30
CA LYS A 183 -19.19 -3.88 -8.74
C LYS A 183 -19.03 -4.29 -7.29
N ASN A 184 -19.27 -3.33 -6.40
CA ASN A 184 -19.39 -3.59 -4.98
C ASN A 184 -20.55 -4.58 -4.84
N ASN A 185 -20.27 -5.81 -4.41
CA ASN A 185 -21.32 -6.69 -3.92
C ASN A 185 -21.78 -6.08 -2.59
N GLU A 186 -22.53 -4.99 -2.68
CA GLU A 186 -23.14 -4.38 -1.51
C GLU A 186 -24.12 -5.39 -0.93
N THR A 187 -23.97 -5.57 0.37
CA THR A 187 -24.89 -6.27 1.27
C THR A 187 -24.86 -7.79 1.20
N ILE A 188 -23.85 -8.39 1.85
CA ILE A 188 -24.29 -9.17 3.02
C ILE A 188 -24.37 -8.13 4.14
N LYS A 189 -25.50 -7.41 4.19
CA LYS A 189 -26.02 -7.03 5.50
C LYS A 189 -26.22 -8.40 6.12
N ILE A 190 -25.24 -8.85 6.90
CA ILE A 190 -25.54 -9.83 7.91
C ILE A 190 -26.53 -9.02 8.74
N GLU A 191 -27.82 -9.26 8.55
CA GLU A 191 -28.79 -9.04 9.60
C GLU A 191 -28.18 -9.80 10.77
N PHE A 192 -27.43 -9.09 11.61
CA PHE A 192 -27.12 -9.55 12.93
C PHE A 192 -28.44 -9.47 13.68
N ASN A 193 -29.34 -10.39 13.34
CA ASN A 193 -30.38 -10.83 14.23
C ASN A 193 -29.68 -11.68 15.31
N ASN A 194 -28.80 -11.04 16.08
CA ASN A 194 -28.34 -11.48 17.38
C ASN A 194 -27.30 -10.51 17.96
N LYS A 195 -27.50 -10.26 19.26
CA LYS A 195 -26.67 -9.61 20.30
C LYS A 195 -25.17 -10.00 20.36
N TYR A 196 -24.47 -10.18 19.25
CA TYR A 196 -23.01 -10.33 19.25
C TYR A 196 -22.38 -8.99 18.88
N ASN A 197 -22.19 -8.14 19.89
CA ASN A 197 -21.15 -7.13 19.81
C ASN A 197 -19.83 -7.88 19.61
N GLY A 198 -19.18 -7.70 18.46
CA GLY A 198 -17.87 -8.31 18.19
C GLY A 198 -16.90 -8.07 19.35
N ARG A 199 -15.93 -8.97 19.53
CA ARG A 199 -14.94 -8.88 20.63
C ARG A 199 -14.26 -7.51 20.64
N ARG A 200 -14.09 -6.93 21.83
CA ARG A 200 -13.40 -5.63 21.95
C ARG A 200 -11.96 -5.79 21.49
N LEU A 201 -11.41 -4.77 20.81
CA LEU A 201 -10.01 -4.77 20.36
C LEU A 201 -9.03 -5.13 21.50
N PHE A 202 -9.29 -4.62 22.70
CA PHE A 202 -8.51 -4.96 23.90
C PHE A 202 -8.55 -6.46 24.25
N GLU A 203 -9.71 -7.12 24.14
CA GLU A 203 -9.82 -8.57 24.39
C GLU A 203 -9.01 -9.40 23.41
N ILE A 204 -8.82 -8.91 22.17
CA ILE A 204 -8.01 -9.59 21.15
C ILE A 204 -6.52 -9.37 21.42
N ILE A 205 -6.12 -8.14 21.75
CA ILE A 205 -4.72 -7.77 22.00
C ILE A 205 -4.13 -8.55 23.18
N PHE A 206 -4.93 -8.79 24.23
CA PHE A 206 -4.49 -9.54 25.41
C PHE A 206 -4.51 -11.07 25.24
N GLN A 207 -4.86 -11.60 24.05
CA GLN A 207 -4.75 -13.05 23.82
C GLN A 207 -3.28 -13.46 23.62
N PRO A 208 -2.78 -14.47 24.35
CA PRO A 208 -1.37 -14.87 24.27
C PRO A 208 -0.97 -15.34 22.86
N ARG A 209 -1.88 -16.04 22.16
CA ARG A 209 -1.66 -16.46 20.76
C ARG A 209 -1.53 -15.28 19.79
N PHE A 210 -2.30 -14.21 20.03
CA PHE A 210 -2.22 -13.01 19.22
C PHE A 210 -0.89 -12.29 19.46
N LEU A 211 -0.49 -12.14 20.72
CA LEU A 211 0.78 -11.51 21.08
C LEU A 211 1.99 -12.28 20.50
N GLN A 212 1.97 -13.61 20.56
CA GLN A 212 2.99 -14.45 19.91
C GLN A 212 3.09 -14.18 18.40
N ALA A 213 1.96 -14.12 17.70
CA ALA A 213 1.93 -13.84 16.27
C ALA A 213 2.44 -12.43 15.93
N VAL A 214 2.07 -11.42 16.73
CA VAL A 214 2.53 -10.04 16.55
C VAL A 214 4.03 -9.92 16.78
N ILE A 215 4.55 -10.50 17.86
CA ILE A 215 5.98 -10.48 18.17
C ILE A 215 6.77 -11.21 17.07
N ALA A 216 6.34 -12.41 16.67
CA ALA A 216 7.01 -13.15 15.60
C ALA A 216 7.03 -12.37 14.28
N ALA A 217 5.91 -11.74 13.89
CA ALA A 217 5.83 -10.91 12.69
C ALA A 217 6.71 -9.65 12.79
N ALA A 218 6.73 -9.00 13.97
CA ALA A 218 7.56 -7.81 14.20
C ALA A 218 9.06 -8.15 14.13
N PHE A 219 9.50 -9.25 14.75
CA PHE A 219 10.88 -9.71 14.66
C PHE A 219 11.26 -10.09 13.22
N ALA A 220 10.42 -10.84 12.52
CA ALA A 220 10.67 -11.20 11.12
C ALA A 220 10.83 -9.95 10.24
N TYR A 221 9.95 -8.96 10.41
CA TYR A 221 10.02 -7.71 9.65
C TYR A 221 11.24 -6.86 10.02
N ALA A 222 11.60 -6.79 11.31
CA ALA A 222 12.80 -6.09 11.77
C ALA A 222 14.07 -6.71 11.17
N ILE A 223 14.21 -8.04 11.24
CA ILE A 223 15.34 -8.77 10.65
C ILE A 223 15.42 -8.52 9.14
N MET A 224 14.28 -8.61 8.42
CA MET A 224 14.23 -8.33 6.99
C MET A 224 14.71 -6.90 6.68
N SER A 225 14.20 -5.90 7.43
CA SER A 225 14.55 -4.51 7.21
C SER A 225 16.03 -4.24 7.46
N PHE A 226 16.61 -4.80 8.53
CA PHE A 226 18.04 -4.65 8.84
C PHE A 226 18.95 -5.34 7.83
N LEU A 227 18.51 -6.45 7.21
CA LEU A 227 19.28 -7.11 6.15
C LEU A 227 19.25 -6.35 4.83
N MET A 228 18.23 -5.51 4.59
CA MET A 228 18.09 -4.73 3.36
C MET A 228 18.78 -3.35 3.41
N THR A 229 19.08 -2.84 4.61
CA THR A 229 19.72 -1.53 4.85
C THR A 229 21.20 -1.68 5.17
#